data_AF-A0A2M7E2E1-F1
#
_entry.id   AF-A0A2M7E2E1-F1
#
_cell.length_a   1.000
_cell.length_b   1.000
_cell.length_c   1.000
_cell.angle_alpha   90.00
_cell.angle_beta   90.00
_cell.angle_gamma   90.00
#
_symmetry.space_group_name_H-M   'P 1'
#
loop_
_entity.id
_entity.type
_entity.pdbx_description
1 polymer ?
#
loop_
_entity_poly.entity_id
_entity_poly.type
_entity_poly.pdbx_seq_one_letter_code
_entity_poly.pdbx_strand_id
1 'polypeptide(L)'
;MKIISHKTEIENTFTQIRAISYKEKKSPLLDEEKVNTFLDAIIDFKKILIEKSQIINNINERIEKLSWFNDLDDECLMLINDLISSAKDLRSSLIRQYISMNFLRKKGIAKEEIKDFKNAIDELKETYEDLESVFFYLPKIKEFIEITKQLSLV
;
A
#
# COMPACT_ATOMS: atom_id res chain seq x y z
N MET A 1 -37.29 53.96 -21.62
CA MET A 1 -36.94 52.56 -21.92
C MET A 1 -35.86 51.96 -21.00
N LYS A 2 -34.81 52.69 -20.56
CA LYS A 2 -33.78 52.17 -19.63
C LYS A 2 -34.28 51.68 -18.25
N ILE A 3 -35.24 52.37 -17.63
CA ILE A 3 -35.70 52.05 -16.26
C ILE A 3 -36.41 50.68 -16.17
N ILE A 4 -37.11 50.29 -17.24
CA ILE A 4 -37.80 49.00 -17.30
C ILE A 4 -36.78 47.85 -17.35
N SER A 5 -35.63 48.02 -18.03
CA SER A 5 -34.61 46.95 -18.06
C SER A 5 -33.92 46.78 -16.72
N HIS A 6 -33.63 47.86 -15.98
CA HIS A 6 -33.03 47.77 -14.64
C HIS A 6 -33.94 47.04 -13.64
N LYS A 7 -35.26 47.31 -13.67
CA LYS A 7 -36.21 46.62 -12.77
C LYS A 7 -36.29 45.13 -13.07
N THR A 8 -36.42 44.75 -14.34
CA THR A 8 -36.45 43.34 -14.75
C THR A 8 -35.16 42.62 -14.38
N GLU A 9 -34.02 43.28 -14.50
CA GLU A 9 -32.73 42.73 -14.10
C GLU A 9 -32.64 42.50 -12.59
N ILE A 10 -33.10 43.46 -11.77
CA ILE A 10 -33.20 43.31 -10.30
C ILE A 10 -34.14 42.16 -9.92
N GLU A 11 -35.31 42.04 -10.56
CA GLU A 11 -36.27 40.97 -10.29
C GLU A 11 -35.72 39.58 -10.66
N ASN A 12 -35.00 39.50 -11.78
CA ASN A 12 -34.30 38.28 -12.19
C ASN A 12 -33.22 37.90 -11.18
N THR A 13 -32.36 38.83 -10.79
CA THR A 13 -31.31 38.59 -9.79
C THR A 13 -31.90 38.20 -8.43
N PHE A 14 -32.95 38.88 -7.97
CA PHE A 14 -33.65 38.55 -6.73
C PHE A 14 -34.22 37.12 -6.76
N THR A 15 -34.85 36.74 -7.86
CA THR A 15 -35.43 35.40 -8.04
C THR A 15 -34.34 34.32 -8.03
N GLN A 16 -33.21 34.56 -8.70
CA GLN A 16 -32.06 33.65 -8.69
C GLN A 16 -31.47 33.50 -7.28
N ILE A 17 -31.24 34.60 -6.57
CA ILE A 17 -30.73 34.57 -5.19
C ILE A 17 -31.69 33.79 -4.28
N ARG A 18 -33.00 34.03 -4.40
CA ARG A 18 -34.01 33.34 -3.60
C ARG A 18 -34.05 31.83 -3.89
N ALA A 19 -33.94 31.44 -5.16
CA ALA A 19 -33.88 30.05 -5.57
C ALA A 19 -32.62 29.35 -5.04
N ILE A 20 -31.45 29.96 -5.16
CA ILE A 20 -30.19 29.43 -4.62
C ILE A 20 -30.27 29.34 -3.10
N SER A 21 -30.71 30.40 -2.40
CA SER A 21 -30.85 30.39 -0.93
C SER A 21 -31.75 29.27 -0.43
N TYR A 22 -32.86 29.00 -1.11
CA TYR A 22 -33.74 27.89 -0.75
C TYR A 22 -33.10 26.53 -0.99
N LYS A 23 -32.36 26.37 -2.10
CA LYS A 23 -31.65 25.13 -2.43
C LYS A 23 -30.54 24.82 -1.41
N GLU A 24 -29.71 25.81 -1.09
CA GLU A 24 -28.61 25.68 -0.11
C GLU A 24 -29.13 25.32 1.29
N LYS A 25 -30.30 25.85 1.69
CA LYS A 25 -30.94 25.50 2.97
C LYS A 25 -31.47 24.07 3.01
N LYS A 26 -31.81 23.48 1.87
CA LYS A 26 -32.38 22.12 1.76
C LYS A 26 -31.35 21.04 1.48
N SER A 27 -30.22 21.39 0.88
CA SER A 27 -29.13 20.46 0.59
C SER A 27 -27.82 21.07 1.06
N PRO A 28 -27.55 21.06 2.38
CA PRO A 28 -26.28 21.53 2.89
C PRO A 28 -25.13 20.72 2.29
N LEU A 29 -23.98 21.36 2.10
CA LEU A 29 -22.76 20.70 1.58
C LEU A 29 -22.33 19.50 2.45
N LEU A 30 -22.56 19.61 3.76
CA LEU A 30 -22.36 18.54 4.74
C LEU A 30 -23.68 17.81 4.98
N ASP A 31 -24.18 17.21 3.91
CA ASP A 31 -25.26 16.23 4.00
C ASP A 31 -24.71 14.98 4.71
N GLU A 32 -25.40 14.55 5.76
CA GLU A 32 -24.94 13.46 6.63
C GLU A 32 -24.71 12.16 5.86
N GLU A 33 -25.59 11.83 4.90
CA GLU A 33 -25.48 10.61 4.09
C GLU A 33 -24.23 10.64 3.20
N LYS A 34 -23.95 11.79 2.58
CA LYS A 34 -22.75 11.98 1.75
C LYS A 34 -21.47 11.91 2.58
N VAL A 35 -21.48 12.51 3.77
CA VAL A 35 -20.32 12.47 4.68
C VAL A 35 -20.09 11.05 5.16
N ASN A 36 -21.14 10.33 5.57
CA ASN A 36 -21.04 8.95 6.00
C ASN A 36 -20.48 8.05 4.89
N THR A 37 -21.00 8.17 3.67
CA THR A 37 -20.49 7.41 2.51
C THR A 37 -19.00 7.65 2.27
N PHE A 38 -18.54 8.90 2.41
CA PHE A 38 -17.12 9.24 2.28
C PHE A 38 -16.27 8.64 3.41
N LEU A 39 -16.76 8.69 4.65
CA LEU A 39 -16.07 8.11 5.80
C LEU A 39 -15.99 6.58 5.71
N ASP A 40 -17.07 5.94 5.27
CA ASP A 40 -17.13 4.50 5.05
C ASP A 40 -16.10 4.06 3.99
N ALA A 41 -15.98 4.81 2.88
CA ALA A 41 -14.98 4.54 1.87
C ALA A 41 -13.53 4.63 2.41
N ILE A 42 -13.27 5.56 3.35
CA ILE A 42 -11.97 5.65 4.04
C ILE A 42 -11.75 4.46 4.95
N ILE A 43 -12.79 4.02 5.67
CA ILE A 43 -12.72 2.86 6.57
C ILE A 43 -12.43 1.59 5.76
N ASP A 44 -13.10 1.39 4.64
CA ASP A 44 -12.88 0.22 3.79
C ASP A 44 -11.50 0.23 3.15
N PHE A 45 -11.02 1.40 2.73
CA PHE A 45 -9.64 1.55 2.27
C PHE A 45 -8.61 1.15 3.34
N LYS A 46 -8.83 1.55 4.61
CA LYS A 46 -7.97 1.13 5.74
C LYS A 46 -7.97 -0.39 5.93
N LYS A 47 -9.14 -1.03 5.89
CA LYS A 47 -9.25 -2.50 6.01
C LYS A 47 -8.46 -3.21 4.91
N ILE A 48 -8.60 -2.77 3.67
CA ILE A 48 -7.87 -3.35 2.53
C ILE A 48 -6.35 -3.24 2.75
N LEU A 49 -5.86 -2.12 3.27
CA LEU A 49 -4.44 -1.96 3.57
C LEU A 49 -3.97 -2.91 4.67
N ILE A 50 -4.75 -3.06 5.73
CA ILE A 50 -4.45 -3.96 6.84
C ILE A 50 -4.38 -5.41 6.34
N GLU A 51 -5.40 -5.86 5.60
CA GLU A 51 -5.46 -7.22 5.04
C GLU A 51 -4.27 -7.49 4.11
N LYS A 52 -3.96 -6.55 3.21
CA LYS A 52 -2.81 -6.69 2.31
C LYS A 52 -1.49 -6.77 3.07
N SER A 53 -1.32 -5.94 4.11
CA SER A 53 -0.11 -5.95 4.93
C SER A 53 0.05 -7.28 5.66
N GLN A 54 -1.03 -7.83 6.22
CA GLN A 54 -1.03 -9.13 6.87
C GLN A 54 -0.68 -10.28 5.90
N ILE A 55 -1.22 -10.25 4.68
CA ILE A 55 -0.88 -11.24 3.65
C ILE A 55 0.61 -11.18 3.32
N ILE A 56 1.17 -9.97 3.15
CA ILE A 56 2.61 -9.80 2.86
C ILE A 56 3.46 -10.29 4.04
N ASN A 57 3.10 -9.94 5.27
CA ASN A 57 3.84 -10.42 6.45
C ASN A 57 3.82 -11.95 6.56
N ASN A 58 2.70 -12.60 6.25
CA ASN A 58 2.65 -14.07 6.21
C ASN A 58 3.59 -14.65 5.14
N ILE A 59 3.69 -13.99 3.98
CA ILE A 59 4.64 -14.36 2.94
C ILE A 59 6.08 -14.18 3.46
N ASN A 60 6.40 -13.05 4.09
CA ASN A 60 7.71 -12.77 4.67
C ASN A 60 8.12 -13.87 5.66
N GLU A 61 7.25 -14.22 6.62
CA GLU A 61 7.50 -15.29 7.59
C GLU A 61 7.74 -16.66 6.92
N ARG A 62 7.06 -16.94 5.81
CA ARG A 62 7.26 -18.19 5.06
C ARG A 62 8.59 -18.20 4.32
N ILE A 63 8.96 -17.09 3.68
CA ILE A 63 10.25 -16.92 2.98
C ILE A 63 11.39 -17.03 3.98
N GLU A 64 11.28 -16.37 5.13
CA GLU A 64 12.28 -16.42 6.20
C GLU A 64 12.54 -17.86 6.65
N LYS A 65 11.49 -18.66 6.89
CA LYS A 65 11.63 -20.06 7.30
C LYS A 65 12.37 -20.92 6.27
N LEU A 66 12.28 -20.59 4.97
CA LEU A 66 13.02 -21.32 3.93
C LEU A 66 14.53 -21.12 4.09
N SER A 67 14.99 -19.99 4.63
CA SER A 67 16.42 -19.74 4.85
C SER A 67 17.07 -20.69 5.87
N TRP A 68 16.26 -21.45 6.62
CA TRP A 68 16.75 -22.40 7.63
C TRP A 68 16.90 -23.83 7.08
N PHE A 69 16.51 -24.06 5.81
CA PHE A 69 16.61 -25.37 5.19
C PHE A 69 18.06 -25.66 4.78
N ASN A 70 18.47 -26.91 4.98
CA ASN A 70 19.79 -27.42 4.61
C ASN A 70 19.63 -28.61 3.66
N ASP A 71 20.73 -29.01 3.00
CA ASP A 71 20.80 -30.19 2.13
C ASP A 71 19.75 -30.20 0.99
N LEU A 72 19.52 -29.02 0.39
CA LEU A 72 18.65 -28.85 -0.76
C LEU A 72 19.30 -29.38 -2.05
N ASP A 73 18.52 -30.06 -2.88
CA ASP A 73 18.94 -30.48 -4.21
C ASP A 73 18.80 -29.34 -5.25
N ASP A 74 19.31 -29.59 -6.46
CA ASP A 74 19.30 -28.60 -7.55
C ASP A 74 17.87 -28.17 -7.95
N GLU A 75 16.89 -29.08 -7.87
CA GLU A 75 15.49 -28.76 -8.17
C GLU A 75 14.91 -27.79 -7.14
N CYS A 76 15.18 -28.01 -5.85
CA CYS A 76 14.82 -27.09 -4.78
C CYS A 76 15.48 -25.71 -4.96
N LEU A 77 16.76 -25.68 -5.34
CA LEU A 77 17.47 -24.41 -5.61
C LEU A 77 16.88 -23.66 -6.80
N MET A 78 16.46 -24.36 -7.86
CA MET A 78 15.75 -23.74 -8.99
C MET A 78 14.42 -23.12 -8.54
N LEU A 79 13.62 -23.85 -7.74
CA LEU A 79 12.35 -23.33 -7.21
C LEU A 79 12.54 -22.11 -6.31
N ILE A 80 13.60 -22.09 -5.49
CA ILE A 80 13.95 -20.94 -4.66
C ILE A 80 14.29 -19.72 -5.53
N ASN A 81 15.05 -19.91 -6.60
CA ASN A 81 15.38 -18.83 -7.53
C ASN A 81 14.14 -18.25 -8.23
N ASP A 82 13.20 -19.11 -8.64
CA ASP A 82 11.92 -18.69 -9.23
C ASP A 82 11.02 -17.97 -8.20
N LEU A 83 11.02 -18.43 -6.96
CA LEU A 83 10.34 -17.78 -5.84
C LEU A 83 10.90 -16.38 -5.58
N ILE A 84 12.23 -16.22 -5.53
CA ILE A 84 12.89 -14.91 -5.35
C ILE A 84 12.51 -13.97 -6.49
N SER A 85 12.52 -14.47 -7.73
CA SER A 85 12.13 -13.69 -8.91
C SER A 85 10.67 -13.21 -8.81
N SER A 86 9.77 -14.11 -8.41
CA SER A 86 8.36 -13.79 -8.19
C SER A 86 8.15 -12.79 -7.05
N ALA A 87 8.93 -12.88 -5.97
CA ALA A 87 8.89 -11.93 -4.86
C ALA A 87 9.38 -10.53 -5.28
N LYS A 88 10.42 -10.44 -6.11
CA LYS A 88 10.92 -9.19 -6.70
C LYS A 88 9.83 -8.51 -7.57
N ASP A 89 9.10 -9.28 -8.37
CA ASP A 89 8.00 -8.78 -9.20
C ASP A 89 6.80 -8.32 -8.37
N LEU A 90 6.44 -9.08 -7.34
CA LEU A 90 5.40 -8.71 -6.39
C LEU A 90 5.74 -7.38 -5.71
N ARG A 91 6.95 -7.27 -5.13
CA ARG A 91 7.45 -6.04 -4.49
C ARG A 91 7.37 -4.85 -5.45
N SER A 92 7.79 -5.03 -6.70
CA SER A 92 7.75 -3.98 -7.73
C SER A 92 6.33 -3.50 -8.03
N SER A 93 5.34 -4.39 -7.94
CA SER A 93 3.93 -4.02 -8.10
C SER A 93 3.38 -3.30 -6.88
N LEU A 94 3.72 -3.77 -5.68
CA LEU A 94 3.25 -3.18 -4.42
C LEU A 94 3.84 -1.80 -4.16
N ILE A 95 5.11 -1.57 -4.50
CA ILE A 95 5.73 -0.25 -4.33
C ILE A 95 5.08 0.82 -5.22
N ARG A 96 4.65 0.46 -6.43
CA ARG A 96 3.90 1.37 -7.32
C ARG A 96 2.55 1.74 -6.71
N GLN A 97 1.85 0.78 -6.10
CA GLN A 97 0.61 1.04 -5.37
C GLN A 97 0.86 1.97 -4.18
N TYR A 98 1.91 1.72 -3.38
CA TYR A 98 2.28 2.62 -2.28
C TYR A 98 2.54 4.06 -2.77
N ILE A 99 3.26 4.23 -3.87
CA ILE A 99 3.55 5.55 -4.44
C ILE A 99 2.27 6.27 -4.89
N SER A 100 1.32 5.56 -5.50
CA SER A 100 0.06 6.17 -5.95
C SER A 100 -0.79 6.72 -4.79
N MET A 101 -0.60 6.19 -3.58
CA MET A 101 -1.27 6.66 -2.35
C MET A 101 -0.64 7.90 -1.71
N ASN A 102 0.40 8.49 -2.29
CA ASN A 102 1.12 9.63 -1.71
C ASN A 102 0.20 10.83 -1.41
N PHE A 103 -0.84 11.06 -2.22
CA PHE A 103 -1.79 12.15 -1.98
C PHE A 103 -2.60 11.94 -0.69
N LEU A 104 -3.08 10.71 -0.44
CA LEU A 104 -3.82 10.33 0.77
C LEU A 104 -2.94 10.50 2.00
N ARG A 105 -1.70 10.00 1.91
CA ARG A 105 -0.71 10.12 2.99
C ARG A 105 -0.40 11.57 3.34
N LYS A 106 -0.22 12.45 2.34
CA LYS A 106 -0.01 13.89 2.55
C LYS A 106 -1.20 14.58 3.23
N LYS A 107 -2.41 14.05 3.05
CA LYS A 107 -3.64 14.53 3.69
C LYS A 107 -3.92 13.87 5.04
N GLY A 108 -3.05 12.97 5.50
CA GLY A 108 -3.24 12.25 6.77
C GLY A 108 -4.31 11.16 6.72
N ILE A 109 -4.81 10.80 5.53
CA ILE A 109 -5.81 9.75 5.36
C ILE A 109 -5.11 8.39 5.40
N ALA A 110 -5.57 7.51 6.29
CA ALA A 110 -5.04 6.14 6.48
C ALA A 110 -3.50 6.09 6.63
N LYS A 111 -2.93 7.09 7.31
CA LYS A 111 -1.47 7.32 7.34
C LYS A 111 -0.71 6.13 7.93
N GLU A 112 -1.19 5.59 9.05
CA GLU A 112 -0.53 4.46 9.73
C GLU A 112 -0.69 3.18 8.91
N GLU A 113 -1.88 2.93 8.36
CA GLU A 113 -2.11 1.74 7.52
C GLU A 113 -1.27 1.76 6.23
N ILE A 114 -1.09 2.93 5.61
CA ILE A 114 -0.19 3.10 4.45
C ILE A 114 1.28 2.88 4.86
N LYS A 115 1.66 3.29 6.08
CA LYS A 115 3.02 3.10 6.61
C LYS A 115 3.28 1.62 6.89
N ASP A 116 2.35 0.93 7.53
CA ASP A 116 2.47 -0.50 7.82
C ASP A 116 2.53 -1.32 6.53
N PHE A 117 1.73 -0.96 5.53
CA PHE A 117 1.82 -1.55 4.19
C PHE A 117 3.20 -1.36 3.56
N LYS A 118 3.83 -0.19 3.74
CA LYS A 118 5.19 0.05 3.25
C LYS A 118 6.23 -0.78 3.98
N ASN A 119 6.11 -0.88 5.30
CA ASN A 119 7.03 -1.69 6.11
C ASN A 119 6.98 -3.15 5.67
N ALA A 120 5.78 -3.71 5.46
CA ALA A 120 5.61 -5.07 4.96
C ALA A 120 6.29 -5.28 3.58
N ILE A 121 6.21 -4.30 2.68
CA ILE A 121 6.87 -4.34 1.36
C ILE A 121 8.40 -4.28 1.49
N ASP A 122 8.91 -3.51 2.44
CA ASP A 122 10.36 -3.40 2.67
C ASP A 122 10.90 -4.68 3.32
N GLU A 123 10.17 -5.27 4.26
CA GLU A 123 10.53 -6.56 4.84
C GLU A 123 10.46 -7.69 3.80
N LEU A 124 9.52 -7.63 2.85
CA LEU A 124 9.53 -8.56 1.70
C LEU A 124 10.84 -8.44 0.90
N LYS A 125 11.37 -7.21 0.74
CA LYS A 125 12.65 -6.98 0.07
C LYS A 125 13.77 -7.69 0.81
N GLU A 126 13.87 -7.43 2.11
CA GLU A 126 14.93 -7.94 2.96
C GLU A 126 14.89 -9.46 2.99
N THR A 127 13.72 -10.05 3.23
CA THR A 127 13.57 -11.51 3.31
C THR A 127 13.95 -12.25 2.03
N TYR A 128 13.60 -11.77 0.83
CA TYR A 128 14.06 -12.45 -0.40
C TYR A 128 15.55 -12.18 -0.70
N GLU A 129 16.11 -11.04 -0.30
CA GLU A 129 17.53 -10.74 -0.47
C GLU A 129 18.39 -11.61 0.46
N ASP A 130 17.90 -11.83 1.68
CA ASP A 130 18.51 -12.74 2.64
C ASP A 130 18.44 -14.18 2.13
N LEU A 131 17.28 -14.61 1.61
CA LEU A 131 17.12 -15.94 1.01
C LEU A 131 18.08 -16.14 -0.18
N GLU A 132 18.20 -15.13 -1.05
CA GLU A 132 19.14 -15.12 -2.17
C GLU A 132 20.59 -15.23 -1.67
N SER A 133 20.92 -14.51 -0.62
CA SER A 133 22.25 -14.52 -0.01
C SER A 133 22.61 -15.89 0.55
N VAL A 134 21.72 -16.49 1.36
CA VAL A 134 21.91 -17.79 2.02
C VAL A 134 22.18 -18.90 1.01
N PHE A 135 21.39 -18.97 -0.07
CA PHE A 135 21.49 -20.10 -0.99
C PHE A 135 22.42 -19.89 -2.18
N PHE A 136 22.65 -18.64 -2.63
CA PHE A 136 23.38 -18.40 -3.89
C PHE A 136 24.64 -17.55 -3.76
N TYR A 137 24.83 -16.84 -2.63
CA TYR A 137 25.98 -15.95 -2.44
C TYR A 137 26.95 -16.49 -1.39
N LEU A 138 26.50 -16.70 -0.15
CA LEU A 138 27.34 -17.15 0.95
C LEU A 138 28.05 -18.48 0.67
N PRO A 139 27.42 -19.51 0.05
CA PRO A 139 28.09 -20.75 -0.29
C PRO A 139 29.24 -20.60 -1.30
N LYS A 140 29.36 -19.45 -1.98
CA LYS A 140 30.46 -19.17 -2.92
C LYS A 140 31.66 -18.49 -2.24
N ILE A 141 31.52 -18.07 -0.98
CA ILE A 141 32.58 -17.41 -0.21
C ILE A 141 33.37 -18.47 0.56
N LYS A 142 34.66 -18.61 0.24
CA LYS A 142 35.52 -19.66 0.81
C LYS A 142 35.66 -19.51 2.33
N GLU A 143 35.88 -18.30 2.81
CA GLU A 143 36.04 -17.99 4.23
C GLU A 143 34.76 -18.33 5.01
N PHE A 144 33.59 -18.10 4.42
CA PHE A 144 32.30 -18.46 5.03
C PHE A 144 32.15 -19.97 5.19
N ILE A 145 32.51 -20.75 4.16
CA ILE A 145 32.50 -22.23 4.20
C ILE A 145 33.49 -22.75 5.25
N GLU A 146 34.69 -22.17 5.34
CA GLU A 146 35.70 -22.58 6.30
C GLU A 146 35.27 -22.33 7.75
N ILE A 147 34.68 -21.16 8.02
CA ILE A 147 34.17 -20.81 9.35
C ILE A 147 32.96 -21.67 9.73
N THR A 148 32.00 -21.85 8.81
CA THR A 148 30.83 -22.71 9.08
C THR A 148 31.22 -24.17 9.32
N LYS A 149 32.21 -24.70 8.59
CA LYS A 149 32.79 -26.02 8.89
C LYS A 149 33.38 -26.10 10.29
N GLN A 150 34.17 -25.11 10.71
CA GLN A 150 34.75 -25.07 12.05
C GLN A 150 33.68 -25.01 13.16
N LEU A 151 32.59 -24.28 12.92
CA LEU A 151 31.47 -24.16 13.87
C LEU A 151 30.60 -25.44 13.93
N SER A 152 30.48 -26.18 12.84
CA SER A 152 29.71 -27.43 12.78
C SER A 152 30.40 -28.65 13.42
N LEU A 153 31.69 -28.52 13.78
CA LEU A 153 32.52 -29.58 14.38
C LEU A 153 32.56 -29.51 15.92
N VAL A 154 31.78 -28.61 16.54
CA VAL A 154 31.64 -28.44 18.00
C VAL A 154 30.35 -29.08 18.49
#